data_AF-A0A7K2ZEY7-F1
#
_entry.id   AF-A0A7K2ZEY7-F1
#
_cell.length_a   1.000
_cell.length_b   1.000
_cell.length_c   1.000
_cell.angle_alpha   90.00
_cell.angle_beta   90.00
_cell.angle_gamma   90.00
#
_symmetry.space_group_name_H-M   'P 1'
#
loop_
_entity.id
_entity.type
_entity.pdbx_description
1 polymer ?
#
loop_
_entity_poly.entity_id
_entity_poly.type
_entity_poly.pdbx_seq_one_letter_code
_entity_poly.pdbx_strand_id
1 'polypeptide(L)'
;AEFPAAGGIGDARSLARLYAALVGPVDGVRLLSAATVDRARTPCTDHLPQPGVLHRLDGPDRSRFGLGFELPRPGAPLLGEGSFGHAGAGGRLGMAHPESGLAVG
;
A
#
# COMPACT_ATOMS: atom_id res chain seq x y z
N ALA A 1 17.07 -1.69 19.17
CA ALA A 1 17.25 -1.50 17.72
C ALA A 1 15.87 -1.45 17.09
N GLU A 2 15.63 -0.53 16.15
CA GLU A 2 14.36 -0.41 15.43
C GLU A 2 14.48 -1.13 14.07
N PHE A 3 13.47 -1.91 13.68
CA PHE A 3 13.44 -2.61 12.39
C PHE A 3 12.13 -2.32 11.63
N PRO A 4 11.94 -1.10 11.08
CA PRO A 4 10.65 -0.67 10.56
C PRO A 4 10.13 -1.48 9.37
N ALA A 5 11.02 -2.15 8.62
CA ALA A 5 10.64 -2.93 7.44
C ALA A 5 9.91 -4.24 7.76
N ALA A 6 10.08 -4.82 8.95
CA ALA A 6 9.48 -6.12 9.29
C ALA A 6 9.20 -6.37 10.78
N GLY A 7 9.67 -5.50 11.69
CA GLY A 7 9.52 -5.66 13.13
C GLY A 7 8.19 -5.17 13.71
N GLY A 8 7.27 -4.70 12.87
CA GLY A 8 5.96 -4.23 13.31
C GLY A 8 5.09 -5.35 13.88
N ILE A 9 4.46 -5.09 15.03
CA ILE A 9 3.51 -6.00 15.67
C ILE A 9 2.16 -5.29 15.76
N GLY A 10 1.10 -5.95 15.29
CA GLY A 10 -0.25 -5.41 15.29
C GLY A 10 -1.27 -6.46 14.84
N ASP A 11 -2.53 -6.05 14.74
CA ASP A 11 -3.64 -6.89 14.28
C ASP A 11 -4.37 -6.27 13.08
N ALA A 12 -5.28 -7.04 12.49
CA ALA A 12 -6.07 -6.62 11.33
C ALA A 12 -6.91 -5.36 11.60
N ARG A 13 -7.47 -5.24 12.81
CA ARG A 13 -8.26 -4.07 13.21
C ARG A 13 -7.42 -2.81 13.22
N SER A 14 -6.21 -2.90 13.75
CA SER A 14 -5.25 -1.79 13.85
C SER A 14 -4.75 -1.37 12.47
N LEU A 15 -4.46 -2.34 11.58
CA LEU A 15 -4.10 -2.05 10.19
C LEU A 15 -5.25 -1.41 9.41
N ALA A 16 -6.47 -1.95 9.50
CA ALA A 16 -7.63 -1.36 8.85
C ALA A 16 -7.88 0.07 9.33
N ARG A 17 -7.75 0.32 10.64
CA ARG A 17 -7.87 1.67 11.22
C ARG A 17 -6.78 2.62 10.73
N LEU A 18 -5.53 2.16 10.64
CA LEU A 18 -4.40 2.93 10.10
C LEU A 18 -4.69 3.36 8.66
N TYR A 19 -5.05 2.41 7.78
CA TYR A 19 -5.33 2.68 6.38
C TYR A 19 -6.60 3.54 6.19
N ALA A 20 -7.65 3.32 7.00
CA ALA A 20 -8.84 4.16 6.99
C ALA A 20 -8.51 5.63 7.33
N ALA A 21 -7.61 5.85 8.29
CA ALA A 21 -7.18 7.20 8.69
C ALA A 21 -6.31 7.93 7.63
N LEU A 22 -5.86 7.23 6.57
CA LEU A 22 -5.26 7.83 5.38
C LEU A 22 -6.34 8.31 4.39
N VAL A 23 -7.44 7.56 4.28
CA VAL A 23 -8.56 7.92 3.40
C VAL A 23 -9.36 9.10 3.96
N GLY A 24 -9.71 9.06 5.25
CA GLY A 24 -10.51 10.08 5.91
C GLY A 24 -10.35 10.07 7.44
N PRO A 25 -11.11 10.90 8.18
CA PRO A 25 -11.02 10.93 9.63
C PRO A 25 -11.57 9.63 10.25
N VAL A 26 -10.84 9.07 11.21
CA VAL A 26 -11.31 7.99 12.10
C VAL A 26 -11.18 8.49 13.53
N ASP A 27 -12.28 8.51 14.27
CA ASP A 27 -12.38 9.11 15.61
C ASP A 27 -11.82 10.55 15.66
N GLY A 28 -12.15 11.34 14.62
CA GLY A 28 -11.71 12.73 14.47
C GLY A 28 -10.28 12.92 13.99
N VAL A 29 -9.51 11.85 13.78
CA VAL A 29 -8.11 11.91 13.35
C VAL A 29 -7.96 11.50 11.90
N ARG A 30 -7.35 12.38 11.08
CA ARG A 30 -6.85 12.06 9.75
C ARG A 30 -5.33 12.16 9.76
N LEU A 31 -4.63 11.10 9.37
CA LEU A 31 -3.18 11.01 9.50
C LEU A 31 -2.45 11.87 8.46
N LEU A 32 -2.92 11.85 7.21
CA LEU A 32 -2.32 12.58 6.10
C LEU A 32 -3.40 13.31 5.31
N SER A 33 -3.04 14.46 4.72
CA SER A 33 -3.94 15.17 3.81
C SER A 33 -4.24 14.34 2.56
N ALA A 34 -5.38 14.58 1.90
CA ALA A 34 -5.73 13.88 0.65
C ALA A 34 -4.63 14.05 -0.41
N ALA A 35 -4.13 15.27 -0.59
CA ALA A 35 -3.04 15.57 -1.52
C ALA A 35 -1.75 14.82 -1.18
N THR A 36 -1.46 14.60 0.10
CA THR A 36 -0.30 13.79 0.52
C THR A 36 -0.49 12.33 0.17
N VAL A 37 -1.69 11.78 0.38
CA VAL A 37 -2.02 10.39 0.02
C VAL A 37 -1.95 10.19 -1.49
N ASP A 38 -2.50 11.13 -2.28
CA ASP A 38 -2.41 11.10 -3.74
C ASP A 38 -0.95 11.09 -4.22
N ARG A 39 -0.10 11.94 -3.64
CA ARG A 39 1.34 11.93 -3.93
C ARG A 39 2.00 10.61 -3.53
N ALA A 40 1.63 10.03 -2.39
CA ALA A 40 2.23 8.80 -1.90
C ALA A 40 1.87 7.57 -2.74
N ARG A 41 0.67 7.54 -3.34
CA ARG A 41 0.19 6.45 -4.20
C ARG A 41 0.49 6.64 -5.70
N THR A 42 1.15 7.73 -6.10
CA THR A 42 1.61 7.92 -7.49
C THR A 42 2.74 6.93 -7.83
N PRO A 43 2.68 6.22 -8.98
CA PRO A 43 3.74 5.30 -9.39
C PRO A 43 5.11 6.00 -9.50
N CYS A 44 6.09 5.46 -8.78
CA CYS A 44 7.46 5.95 -8.74
C CYS A 44 8.47 4.95 -9.32
N THR A 45 8.08 3.68 -9.53
CA THR A 45 8.98 2.63 -10.03
C THR A 45 8.61 2.08 -11.40
N ASP A 46 7.54 2.59 -12.02
CA ASP A 46 7.04 2.07 -13.31
C ASP A 46 8.07 2.20 -14.44
N HIS A 47 8.96 3.20 -14.36
CA HIS A 47 10.02 3.47 -15.34
C HIS A 47 11.36 2.80 -15.02
N LEU A 48 11.51 2.21 -13.83
CA LEU A 48 12.76 1.59 -13.39
C LEU A 48 12.80 0.11 -13.76
N PRO A 49 13.99 -0.47 -14.05
CA PRO A 49 14.10 -1.92 -14.17
C PRO A 49 13.78 -2.62 -12.84
N GLN A 50 13.20 -3.82 -12.89
CA GLN A 50 12.95 -4.61 -11.68
C GLN A 50 14.28 -5.05 -11.03
N PRO A 51 14.43 -4.91 -9.70
CA PRO A 51 15.70 -5.18 -9.04
C PRO A 51 15.92 -6.67 -8.79
N GLY A 52 17.18 -7.10 -8.91
CA GLY A 52 17.63 -8.42 -8.49
C GLY A 52 16.78 -9.54 -9.10
N VAL A 53 16.31 -10.48 -8.27
CA VAL A 53 15.50 -11.62 -8.72
C VAL A 53 14.11 -11.26 -9.23
N LEU A 54 13.62 -10.04 -8.96
CA LEU A 54 12.29 -9.59 -9.37
C LEU A 54 12.18 -9.32 -10.87
N HIS A 55 13.29 -9.27 -11.62
CA HIS A 55 13.27 -9.20 -13.09
C HIS A 55 12.45 -10.33 -13.75
N ARG A 56 12.30 -11.47 -13.06
CA ARG A 56 11.48 -12.59 -13.52
C ARG A 56 9.99 -12.31 -13.49
N LEU A 57 9.57 -11.28 -12.76
CA LEU A 57 8.19 -10.82 -12.67
C LEU A 57 7.94 -9.58 -13.55
N ASP A 58 8.86 -9.21 -14.43
CA ASP A 58 8.68 -8.04 -15.30
C ASP A 58 7.55 -8.25 -16.33
N GLY A 59 7.09 -7.16 -16.94
CA GLY A 59 5.91 -7.15 -17.82
C GLY A 59 4.64 -6.74 -17.09
N PRO A 60 3.47 -7.33 -17.40
CA PRO A 60 2.18 -6.86 -16.85
C PRO A 60 2.10 -7.03 -15.32
N ASP A 61 2.77 -8.06 -14.78
CA ASP A 61 2.82 -8.36 -13.35
C ASP A 61 4.03 -7.77 -12.63
N ARG A 62 4.70 -6.76 -13.19
CA ARG A 62 5.84 -6.12 -12.51
C ARG A 62 5.44 -5.54 -11.16
N SER A 63 6.36 -5.54 -10.20
CA SER A 63 6.11 -4.86 -8.92
C SER A 63 6.08 -3.34 -9.13
N ARG A 64 5.06 -2.71 -8.56
CA ARG A 64 4.78 -1.27 -8.70
C ARG A 64 4.69 -0.63 -7.32
N PHE A 65 5.43 0.47 -7.14
CA PHE A 65 5.46 1.19 -5.87
C PHE A 65 5.29 2.69 -6.08
N GLY A 66 4.58 3.31 -5.14
CA GLY A 66 4.66 4.74 -4.88
C GLY A 66 5.72 5.04 -3.81
N LEU A 67 5.47 6.05 -2.98
CA LEU A 67 6.34 6.42 -1.86
C LEU A 67 6.09 5.50 -0.66
N GLY A 68 6.63 4.28 -0.71
CA GLY A 68 6.56 3.30 0.37
C GLY A 68 5.35 2.35 0.33
N PHE A 69 4.44 2.52 -0.64
CA PHE A 69 3.26 1.67 -0.82
C PHE A 69 3.35 0.84 -2.09
N GLU A 70 2.90 -0.40 -2.02
CA GLU A 70 2.57 -1.24 -3.17
C GLU A 70 1.32 -0.72 -3.88
N LEU A 71 1.34 -0.81 -5.20
CA LEU A 71 0.25 -0.42 -6.09
C LEU A 71 -0.33 -1.66 -6.82
N PRO A 72 -1.60 -1.61 -7.24
CA PRO A 72 -2.27 -2.72 -7.90
C PRO A 72 -1.59 -3.13 -9.20
N ARG A 73 -1.57 -4.44 -9.44
CA ARG A 73 -1.09 -5.13 -10.65
C ARG A 73 -1.94 -6.38 -10.90
N PRO A 74 -1.98 -6.98 -12.09
CA PRO A 74 -2.90 -8.08 -12.40
C PRO A 74 -2.81 -9.27 -11.43
N GLY A 75 -1.61 -9.70 -11.05
CA GLY A 75 -1.36 -10.79 -10.10
C GLY A 75 -1.54 -10.40 -8.62
N ALA A 76 -1.75 -9.11 -8.32
CA ALA A 76 -2.05 -8.60 -6.98
C ALA A 76 -2.93 -7.34 -7.12
N PRO A 77 -4.23 -7.50 -7.39
CA PRO A 77 -5.10 -6.38 -7.77
C PRO A 77 -5.46 -5.46 -6.61
N LEU A 78 -5.12 -5.83 -5.36
CA LEU A 78 -5.49 -5.12 -4.14
C LEU A 78 -7.02 -4.85 -4.13
N LEU A 79 -7.44 -3.59 -4.03
CA LEU A 79 -8.84 -3.16 -4.13
C LEU A 79 -9.19 -2.55 -5.50
N GLY A 80 -8.34 -2.71 -6.50
CA GLY A 80 -8.50 -2.14 -7.84
C GLY A 80 -7.68 -0.88 -8.08
N GLU A 81 -7.91 -0.24 -9.23
CA GLU A 81 -7.24 1.01 -9.62
C GLU A 81 -7.38 2.10 -8.55
N GLY A 82 -6.30 2.85 -8.29
CA GLY A 82 -6.28 3.87 -7.23
C GLY A 82 -6.03 3.31 -5.82
N SER A 83 -6.18 2.01 -5.59
CA SER A 83 -5.82 1.44 -4.29
C SER A 83 -4.31 1.44 -4.04
N PHE A 84 -3.92 1.42 -2.77
CA PHE A 84 -2.53 1.35 -2.34
C PHE A 84 -2.42 0.61 -1.01
N GLY A 85 -1.27 0.00 -0.74
CA GLY A 85 -1.12 -0.82 0.45
C GLY A 85 0.26 -1.45 0.59
N HIS A 86 0.31 -2.59 1.28
CA HIS A 86 1.49 -3.45 1.31
C HIS A 86 1.12 -4.87 1.77
N ALA A 87 1.54 -5.87 1.00
CA ALA A 87 1.52 -7.26 1.43
C ALA A 87 2.74 -7.57 2.31
N GLY A 88 2.54 -8.34 3.37
CA GLY A 88 3.60 -8.80 4.26
C GLY A 88 3.80 -10.31 4.15
N ALA A 89 5.05 -10.76 4.32
CA ALA A 89 5.38 -12.18 4.42
C ALA A 89 4.50 -12.86 5.50
N GLY A 90 3.99 -14.06 5.20
CA GLY A 90 3.01 -14.75 6.05
C GLY A 90 1.54 -14.38 5.78
N GLY A 91 1.25 -13.67 4.68
CA GLY A 91 -0.12 -13.44 4.20
C GLY A 91 -0.82 -12.24 4.85
N ARG A 92 -0.08 -11.33 5.48
CA ARG A 92 -0.65 -10.08 6.01
C ARG A 92 -0.89 -9.10 4.86
N LEU A 93 -1.93 -8.29 4.95
CA LEU A 93 -2.23 -7.30 3.92
C LEU A 93 -2.91 -6.09 4.56
N GLY A 94 -2.33 -4.91 4.37
CA GLY A 94 -3.01 -3.66 4.67
C GLY A 94 -3.13 -2.84 3.39
N MET A 95 -4.32 -2.27 3.14
CA MET A 95 -4.56 -1.48 1.93
C MET A 95 -5.76 -0.54 2.10
N ALA A 96 -5.81 0.50 1.27
CA ALA A 96 -6.89 1.47 1.19
C ALA A 96 -7.24 1.81 -0.26
N HIS A 97 -8.48 2.23 -0.48
CA HIS A 97 -8.96 2.75 -1.76
C HIS A 97 -9.79 4.01 -1.54
N PRO A 98 -9.17 5.21 -1.66
CA PRO A 98 -9.82 6.49 -1.37
C PRO A 98 -11.16 6.68 -2.07
N GLU A 99 -11.26 6.25 -3.33
CA GLU A 99 -12.44 6.43 -4.18
C GLU A 99 -13.65 5.63 -3.68
N SER A 100 -13.43 4.46 -3.08
CA SER A 100 -14.50 3.64 -2.49
C SER A 100 -14.71 3.89 -0.99
N GLY A 101 -13.77 4.56 -0.32
CA GLY A 101 -13.77 4.71 1.13
C GLY A 101 -13.35 3.45 1.91
N LEU A 102 -12.95 2.37 1.22
CA LEU A 102 -12.58 1.10 1.86
C LEU A 102 -11.15 1.08 2.37
N ALA A 103 -10.95 0.41 3.51
CA ALA A 103 -9.66 0.06 4.07
C ALA A 103 -9.71 -1.36 4.65
N VAL A 104 -8.60 -2.10 4.48
CA VAL A 104 -8.45 -3.50 4.88
C VAL A 104 -7.15 -3.67 5.67
N GLY A 105 -7.15 -4.60 6.61
CA GLY A 105 -6.02 -4.99 7.44
C GLY A 105 -6.07 -6.46 7.82
#